data_AF-A0A9Q0SNY7-F1
#
_entry.id   AF-A0A9Q0SNY7-F1
#
_cell.length_a   1.000
_cell.length_b   1.000
_cell.length_c   1.000
_cell.angle_alpha   90.00
_cell.angle_beta   90.00
_cell.angle_gamma   90.00
#
_symmetry.space_group_name_H-M   'P 1'
#
loop_
_entity.id
_entity.type
_entity.pdbx_description
1 polymer ?
#
loop_
_entity_poly.entity_id
_entity_poly.type
_entity_poly.pdbx_seq_one_letter_code
_entity_poly.pdbx_strand_id
1 'polypeptide(L)'
;MVIIGAAKQIMTVLRSRKNLTDEEKEILGDLHAQLTTAIAVSEKEVDEIHKIEERLNVIQGKVMCWERYWPMIWDSGLDEATEYLNAADEARQMTKKLEILCLTEDREKEMLRRAKNLLQISMKRLGEEFKHMLTKNRQPFEPKHVPVFSIADKEFTINLVRHDVIPELRRIANVMSISGYADECCVAYIGIQSSALVENLRILEKEKLRTEDLLKLEQVSFKSKIKRRIQTMKMLLRVYLASDKWLSEQIFGELGTVNLASFTEPLVLQLLKYFDKAISTGPKNPGKLFHLLDMYEVLAGLLPYLDSLYSDKAISQVIIVDGDMVLRGLADSARKTLDEFEDSIMTYRMSETFAAEGIHPLKKNVMNYISALTGYHKILDSLLNDHCGEHPMPASSCTSSGVEEGNISGGTCDFSPIARHFFVE
;
A
#
# COMPACT_ATOMS: atom_id res chain seq x y z
N MET A 1 50.01 -22.44 -20.26
CA MET A 1 50.97 -22.89 -21.30
C MET A 1 51.81 -21.76 -21.92
N VAL A 2 51.26 -20.54 -22.08
CA VAL A 2 51.93 -19.39 -22.71
C VAL A 2 53.16 -18.89 -21.93
N ILE A 3 53.09 -18.81 -20.59
CA ILE A 3 54.20 -18.34 -19.73
C ILE A 3 55.41 -19.28 -19.82
N ILE A 4 55.20 -20.60 -19.84
CA ILE A 4 56.27 -21.60 -20.00
C ILE A 4 56.92 -21.49 -21.40
N GLY A 5 56.13 -21.19 -22.43
CA GLY A 5 56.62 -20.94 -23.79
C GLY A 5 57.48 -19.67 -23.87
N ALA A 6 57.00 -18.57 -23.30
CA ALA A 6 57.71 -17.29 -23.24
C ALA A 6 59.00 -17.40 -22.42
N ALA A 7 58.96 -18.07 -21.25
CA ALA A 7 60.13 -18.31 -20.42
C ALA A 7 61.19 -19.17 -21.15
N LYS A 8 60.77 -20.19 -21.93
CA LYS A 8 61.67 -20.97 -22.78
C LYS A 8 62.31 -20.12 -23.89
N GLN A 9 61.55 -19.24 -24.54
CA GLN A 9 62.08 -18.33 -25.57
C GLN A 9 63.08 -17.33 -24.99
N ILE A 10 62.76 -16.69 -23.86
CA ILE A 10 63.68 -15.80 -23.15
C ILE A 10 64.96 -16.54 -22.76
N MET A 11 64.84 -17.74 -22.16
CA MET A 11 66.01 -18.58 -21.83
C MET A 11 66.84 -18.98 -23.07
N THR A 12 66.23 -19.16 -24.23
CA THR A 12 66.93 -19.50 -25.49
C THR A 12 67.68 -18.30 -26.07
N VAL A 13 67.09 -17.10 -25.96
CA VAL A 13 67.72 -15.83 -26.37
C VAL A 13 68.86 -15.46 -25.43
N LEU A 14 68.68 -15.62 -24.11
CA LEU A 14 69.73 -15.42 -23.11
C LEU A 14 70.91 -16.39 -23.29
N ARG A 15 70.65 -17.63 -23.73
CA ARG A 15 71.68 -18.66 -23.97
C ARG A 15 72.54 -18.39 -25.21
N SER A 16 72.07 -17.58 -26.17
CA SER A 16 72.79 -17.29 -27.42
C SER A 16 73.65 -16.02 -27.39
N ARG A 17 73.56 -15.18 -26.34
CA ARG A 17 74.39 -13.99 -26.15
C ARG A 17 75.44 -14.18 -25.05
N LYS A 18 76.69 -13.77 -25.30
CA LYS A 18 77.83 -13.97 -24.37
C LYS A 18 77.87 -12.99 -23.20
N ASN A 19 77.33 -11.78 -23.33
CA ASN A 19 77.25 -10.76 -22.26
C ASN A 19 75.97 -9.91 -22.43
N LEU A 20 75.16 -9.80 -21.36
CA LEU A 20 73.99 -8.89 -21.30
C LEU A 20 74.42 -7.51 -20.82
N THR A 21 73.83 -6.45 -21.37
CA THR A 21 74.01 -5.08 -20.87
C THR A 21 73.35 -4.92 -19.50
N ASP A 22 73.76 -3.90 -18.73
CA ASP A 22 73.18 -3.70 -17.39
C ASP A 22 71.70 -3.32 -17.44
N GLU A 23 71.27 -2.61 -18.49
CA GLU A 23 69.86 -2.29 -18.77
C GLU A 23 69.03 -3.56 -19.10
N GLU A 24 69.59 -4.52 -19.85
CA GLU A 24 68.91 -5.80 -20.11
C GLU A 24 68.77 -6.65 -18.82
N LYS A 25 69.74 -6.57 -17.90
CA LYS A 25 69.64 -7.24 -16.59
C LYS A 25 68.59 -6.59 -15.68
N GLU A 26 68.49 -5.27 -15.70
CA GLU A 26 67.47 -4.51 -14.97
C GLU A 26 66.06 -4.89 -15.43
N ILE A 27 65.81 -4.89 -16.75
CA ILE A 27 64.54 -5.32 -17.34
C ILE A 27 64.18 -6.76 -16.95
N LEU A 28 65.16 -7.67 -16.93
CA LEU A 28 64.94 -9.07 -16.54
C LEU A 28 64.61 -9.19 -15.04
N GLY A 29 65.24 -8.38 -14.19
CA GLY A 29 64.94 -8.29 -12.76
C GLY A 29 63.51 -7.80 -12.50
N ASP A 30 63.10 -6.74 -13.18
CA ASP A 30 61.73 -6.20 -13.09
C ASP A 30 60.69 -7.20 -13.58
N LEU A 31 60.93 -7.87 -14.72
CA LEU A 31 60.04 -8.90 -15.22
C LEU A 31 59.92 -10.07 -14.25
N HIS A 32 61.02 -10.51 -13.64
CA HIS A 32 61.01 -11.56 -12.63
C HIS A 32 60.22 -11.15 -11.39
N ALA A 33 60.39 -9.92 -10.91
CA ALA A 33 59.62 -9.39 -9.79
C ALA A 33 58.11 -9.31 -10.10
N GLN A 34 57.75 -8.86 -11.30
CA GLN A 34 56.36 -8.79 -11.76
C GLN A 34 55.72 -10.18 -11.89
N LEU A 35 56.41 -11.15 -12.50
CA LEU A 35 55.93 -12.53 -12.64
C LEU A 35 55.80 -13.23 -11.28
N THR A 36 56.77 -13.03 -10.38
CA THR A 36 56.70 -13.61 -9.03
C THR A 36 55.51 -13.05 -8.25
N THR A 37 55.26 -11.75 -8.36
CA THR A 37 54.08 -11.11 -7.76
C THR A 37 52.78 -11.64 -8.39
N ALA A 38 52.72 -11.78 -9.71
CA ALA A 38 51.54 -12.28 -10.42
C ALA A 38 51.20 -13.74 -10.05
N ILE A 39 52.21 -14.61 -9.91
CA ILE A 39 52.03 -16.00 -9.47
C ILE A 39 51.46 -16.03 -8.05
N ALA A 40 52.05 -15.28 -7.13
CA ALA A 40 51.59 -15.22 -5.73
C ALA A 40 50.15 -14.68 -5.58
N VAL A 41 49.73 -13.76 -6.46
CA VAL A 41 48.34 -13.30 -6.54
C VAL A 41 47.43 -14.43 -7.02
N SER A 42 47.80 -15.13 -8.10
CA SER A 42 46.98 -16.22 -8.63
C SER A 42 46.81 -17.40 -7.65
N GLU A 43 47.85 -17.74 -6.88
CA GLU A 43 47.77 -18.81 -5.87
C GLU A 43 46.81 -18.44 -4.73
N LYS A 44 46.81 -17.17 -4.30
CA LYS A 44 45.85 -16.67 -3.31
C LYS A 44 44.42 -16.67 -3.83
N GLU A 45 44.21 -16.30 -5.09
CA GLU A 45 42.88 -16.33 -5.71
C GLU A 45 42.31 -17.75 -5.76
N VAL A 46 43.14 -18.74 -6.13
CA VAL A 46 42.73 -20.16 -6.16
C VAL A 46 42.37 -20.69 -4.78
N ASP A 47 43.16 -20.35 -3.75
CA ASP A 47 42.87 -20.73 -2.36
C ASP A 47 41.54 -20.11 -1.85
N GLU A 48 41.30 -18.83 -2.16
CA GLU A 48 40.04 -18.16 -1.80
C GLU A 48 38.84 -18.78 -2.53
N ILE A 49 38.96 -19.13 -3.81
CA ILE A 49 37.90 -19.81 -4.56
C ILE A 49 37.56 -21.17 -3.95
N HIS A 50 38.56 -21.94 -3.52
CA HIS A 50 38.33 -23.21 -2.85
C HIS A 50 37.57 -23.05 -1.52
N LYS A 51 37.96 -22.07 -0.70
CA LYS A 51 37.24 -21.73 0.54
C LYS A 51 35.79 -21.31 0.28
N ILE A 52 35.56 -20.51 -0.77
CA ILE A 52 34.22 -20.08 -1.16
C ILE A 52 33.37 -21.31 -1.55
N GLU A 53 33.94 -22.25 -2.31
CA GLU A 53 33.25 -23.48 -2.72
C GLU A 53 32.82 -24.34 -1.53
N GLU A 54 33.71 -24.57 -0.56
CA GLU A 54 33.39 -25.30 0.66
C GLU A 54 32.26 -24.62 1.45
N ARG A 55 32.31 -23.30 1.60
CA ARG A 55 31.25 -22.53 2.27
C ARG A 55 29.93 -22.61 1.52
N LEU A 56 29.94 -22.51 0.19
CA LEU A 56 28.72 -22.66 -0.62
C LEU A 56 28.09 -24.04 -0.47
N ASN A 57 28.87 -25.11 -0.30
CA ASN A 57 28.34 -26.44 -0.03
C ASN A 57 27.60 -26.50 1.32
N VAL A 58 28.16 -25.89 2.36
CA VAL A 58 27.53 -25.81 3.69
C VAL A 58 26.24 -24.97 3.62
N ILE A 59 26.31 -23.79 3.00
CA ILE A 59 25.16 -22.88 2.82
C ILE A 59 24.04 -23.60 2.06
N GLN A 60 24.36 -24.29 0.97
CA GLN A 60 23.38 -25.04 0.20
C GLN A 60 22.68 -26.10 1.05
N GLY A 61 23.42 -26.83 1.89
CA GLY A 61 22.80 -27.77 2.83
C GLY A 61 21.75 -27.09 3.69
N LYS A 62 22.12 -25.99 4.35
CA LYS A 62 21.23 -25.23 5.24
C LYS A 62 20.01 -24.66 4.53
N VAL A 63 20.19 -24.04 3.36
CA VAL A 63 19.10 -23.42 2.60
C VAL A 63 18.14 -24.49 2.06
N MET A 64 18.67 -25.55 1.46
CA MET A 64 17.86 -26.58 0.81
C MET A 64 17.11 -27.49 1.80
N CYS A 65 17.53 -27.54 3.07
CA CYS A 65 16.78 -28.20 4.13
C CYS A 65 15.35 -27.65 4.29
N TRP A 66 15.15 -26.37 4.00
CA TRP A 66 13.87 -25.68 4.17
C TRP A 66 13.03 -25.57 2.88
N GLU A 67 13.59 -25.93 1.72
CA GLU A 67 12.92 -25.84 0.42
C GLU A 67 11.93 -26.98 0.15
N ARG A 68 12.20 -28.19 0.67
CA ARG A 68 11.57 -29.38 0.10
C ARG A 68 10.11 -29.58 0.49
N TYR A 69 9.69 -29.40 1.76
CA TYR A 69 8.29 -29.60 2.21
C TYR A 69 7.98 -28.98 3.59
N TRP A 70 8.74 -27.98 4.07
CA TRP A 70 8.81 -27.66 5.51
C TRP A 70 7.96 -26.45 6.00
N PRO A 71 7.51 -26.48 7.28
CA PRO A 71 6.87 -25.37 7.99
C PRO A 71 7.66 -24.06 7.94
N MET A 72 7.00 -22.99 8.37
CA MET A 72 7.64 -21.68 8.51
C MET A 72 8.81 -21.77 9.49
N ILE A 73 9.96 -21.19 9.13
CA ILE A 73 11.22 -21.32 9.86
C ILE A 73 11.06 -20.70 11.26
N TRP A 74 10.43 -19.52 11.35
CA TRP A 74 10.16 -18.85 12.63
C TRP A 74 9.12 -19.58 13.49
N ASP A 75 8.36 -20.51 12.92
CA ASP A 75 7.46 -21.37 13.68
C ASP A 75 8.19 -22.60 14.27
N SER A 76 9.40 -22.90 13.78
CA SER A 76 10.23 -24.01 14.25
C SER A 76 11.13 -23.60 15.43
N GLY A 77 11.51 -22.32 15.50
CA GLY A 77 12.27 -21.75 16.62
C GLY A 77 13.16 -20.58 16.19
N LEU A 78 13.60 -19.79 17.17
CA LEU A 78 14.50 -18.64 16.93
C LEU A 78 15.92 -19.07 16.58
N ASP A 79 16.32 -20.27 16.98
CA ASP A 79 17.64 -20.83 16.69
C ASP A 79 17.72 -21.20 15.20
N GLU A 80 16.70 -21.88 14.68
CA GLU A 80 16.54 -22.22 13.26
C GLU A 80 16.46 -20.97 12.39
N ALA A 81 15.66 -19.98 12.82
CA ALA A 81 15.56 -18.68 12.17
C ALA A 81 16.91 -17.95 12.08
N THR A 82 17.66 -17.94 13.19
CA THR A 82 18.98 -17.30 13.24
C THR A 82 19.98 -18.04 12.36
N GLU A 83 19.97 -19.38 12.37
CA GLU A 83 20.82 -20.18 11.49
C GLU A 83 20.53 -19.92 10.01
N TYR A 84 19.25 -19.81 9.64
CA TYR A 84 18.84 -19.51 8.27
C TYR A 84 19.26 -18.10 7.84
N LEU A 85 19.04 -17.09 8.68
CA LEU A 85 19.49 -15.71 8.41
C LEU A 85 20.99 -15.64 8.20
N ASN A 86 21.77 -16.33 9.04
CA ASN A 86 23.21 -16.39 8.89
C ASN A 86 23.60 -17.06 7.57
N ALA A 87 22.96 -18.18 7.19
CA ALA A 87 23.21 -18.83 5.91
C ALA A 87 22.89 -17.93 4.71
N ALA A 88 21.80 -17.16 4.77
CA ALA A 88 21.41 -16.20 3.74
C ALA A 88 22.40 -15.03 3.64
N ASP A 89 22.84 -14.48 4.78
CA ASP A 89 23.84 -13.42 4.85
C ASP A 89 25.19 -13.89 4.27
N GLU A 90 25.61 -15.10 4.63
CA GLU A 90 26.80 -15.72 4.08
C GLU A 90 26.69 -15.95 2.57
N ALA A 91 25.54 -16.40 2.06
CA ALA A 91 25.30 -16.54 0.62
C ALA A 91 25.51 -15.21 -0.12
N ARG A 92 25.02 -14.11 0.47
CA ARG A 92 25.27 -12.75 -0.05
C ARG A 92 26.77 -12.43 -0.04
N GLN A 93 27.46 -12.67 1.08
CA GLN A 93 28.89 -12.39 1.19
C GLN A 93 29.71 -13.17 0.15
N MET A 94 29.41 -14.46 -0.04
CA MET A 94 30.09 -15.30 -1.04
C MET A 94 29.81 -14.82 -2.46
N THR A 95 28.56 -14.44 -2.76
CA THR A 95 28.21 -13.85 -4.06
C THR A 95 29.02 -12.59 -4.31
N LYS A 96 29.08 -11.66 -3.36
CA LYS A 96 29.84 -10.41 -3.49
C LYS A 96 31.34 -10.65 -3.66
N LYS A 97 31.91 -11.63 -2.94
CA LYS A 97 33.32 -12.02 -3.10
C LYS A 97 33.59 -12.53 -4.52
N LEU A 98 32.74 -13.43 -5.02
CA LEU A 98 32.87 -13.99 -6.37
C LEU A 98 32.66 -12.94 -7.47
N GLU A 99 31.84 -11.91 -7.25
CA GLU A 99 31.67 -10.80 -8.20
C GLU A 99 32.89 -9.88 -8.29
N ILE A 100 33.67 -9.77 -7.21
CA ILE A 100 34.90 -8.96 -7.18
C ILE A 100 36.07 -9.72 -7.80
N LEU A 101 36.06 -11.05 -7.73
CA LEU A 101 37.08 -11.88 -8.36
C LEU A 101 36.94 -11.84 -9.89
N CYS A 102 38.05 -11.73 -10.60
CA CYS A 102 38.09 -11.78 -12.06
C CYS A 102 37.91 -13.23 -12.56
N LEU A 103 36.68 -13.75 -12.52
CA LEU A 103 36.38 -15.13 -12.89
C LEU A 103 36.67 -15.39 -14.38
N THR A 104 37.67 -16.21 -14.67
CA THR A 104 38.11 -16.53 -16.03
C THR A 104 37.63 -17.90 -16.47
N GLU A 105 37.60 -18.86 -15.55
CA GLU A 105 37.24 -20.24 -15.83
C GLU A 105 35.72 -20.46 -15.81
N ASP A 106 35.22 -21.37 -16.64
CA ASP A 106 33.79 -21.67 -16.68
C ASP A 106 33.28 -22.27 -15.37
N ARG A 107 34.14 -23.01 -14.64
CA ARG A 107 33.86 -23.52 -13.31
C ARG A 107 33.62 -22.40 -12.28
N GLU A 108 34.41 -21.34 -12.34
CA GLU A 108 34.30 -20.18 -11.47
C GLU A 108 33.00 -19.40 -11.75
N LYS A 109 32.66 -19.21 -13.03
CA LYS A 109 31.39 -18.59 -13.45
C LYS A 109 30.19 -19.41 -13.01
N GLU A 110 30.27 -20.73 -13.10
CA GLU A 110 29.23 -21.64 -12.61
C GLU A 110 29.08 -21.56 -11.09
N MET A 111 30.18 -21.40 -10.35
CA MET A 111 30.15 -21.15 -8.91
C MET A 111 29.43 -19.84 -8.55
N LEU A 112 29.70 -18.75 -9.28
CA LEU A 112 28.98 -17.50 -9.12
C LEU A 112 27.49 -17.66 -9.42
N ARG A 113 27.13 -18.35 -10.51
CA ARG A 113 25.74 -18.64 -10.85
C ARG A 113 25.04 -19.42 -9.73
N ARG A 114 25.72 -20.42 -9.15
CA ARG A 114 25.23 -21.21 -8.01
C ARG A 114 25.03 -20.34 -6.77
N ALA A 115 25.99 -19.49 -6.43
CA ALA A 115 25.88 -18.56 -5.30
C ALA A 115 24.69 -17.59 -5.46
N LYS A 116 24.53 -17.00 -6.66
CA LYS A 116 23.39 -16.14 -7.00
C LYS A 116 22.05 -16.86 -6.87
N ASN A 117 21.98 -18.11 -7.32
CA ASN A 117 20.77 -18.91 -7.19
C ASN A 117 20.42 -19.20 -5.71
N LEU A 118 21.41 -19.60 -4.90
CA LEU A 118 21.21 -19.81 -3.46
C LEU A 118 20.75 -18.54 -2.75
N LEU A 119 21.34 -17.39 -3.10
CA LEU A 119 20.92 -16.10 -2.58
C LEU A 119 19.45 -15.81 -2.97
N GLN A 120 19.09 -15.98 -4.24
CA GLN A 120 17.73 -15.75 -4.72
C GLN A 120 16.70 -16.66 -4.03
N ILE A 121 17.00 -17.95 -3.86
CA ILE A 121 16.18 -18.91 -3.11
C ILE A 121 16.00 -18.42 -1.67
N SER A 122 17.09 -18.01 -1.02
CA SER A 122 17.06 -17.52 0.35
C SER A 122 16.20 -16.26 0.49
N MET A 123 16.35 -15.29 -0.41
CA MET A 123 15.60 -14.04 -0.39
C MET A 123 14.11 -14.25 -0.63
N LYS A 124 13.76 -15.16 -1.56
CA LYS A 124 12.37 -15.56 -1.79
C LYS A 124 11.76 -16.14 -0.52
N ARG A 125 12.46 -17.06 0.14
CA ARG A 125 11.98 -17.69 1.38
C ARG A 125 11.84 -16.68 2.52
N LEU A 126 12.83 -15.80 2.70
CA LEU A 126 12.73 -14.71 3.70
C LEU A 126 11.53 -13.80 3.44
N GLY A 127 11.22 -13.50 2.18
CA GLY A 127 10.01 -12.75 1.84
C GLY A 127 8.71 -13.46 2.21
N GLU A 128 8.66 -14.79 2.11
CA GLU A 128 7.52 -15.61 2.56
C GLU A 128 7.41 -15.62 4.09
N GLU A 129 8.52 -15.84 4.81
CA GLU A 129 8.57 -15.79 6.28
C GLU A 129 8.16 -14.42 6.82
N PHE A 130 8.62 -13.33 6.18
CA PHE A 130 8.27 -11.96 6.55
C PHE A 130 6.75 -11.73 6.47
N LYS A 131 6.12 -12.15 5.37
CA LYS A 131 4.64 -12.07 5.20
C LYS A 131 3.91 -12.92 6.24
N HIS A 132 4.40 -14.13 6.49
CA HIS A 132 3.82 -15.03 7.49
C HIS A 132 3.88 -14.42 8.89
N MET A 133 5.03 -13.89 9.30
CA MET A 133 5.21 -13.24 10.59
C MET A 133 4.29 -12.04 10.77
N LEU A 134 4.19 -11.16 9.77
CA LEU A 134 3.27 -10.01 9.82
C LEU A 134 1.81 -10.47 9.96
N THR A 135 1.41 -11.49 9.21
CA THR A 135 0.03 -11.99 9.19
C THR A 135 -0.34 -12.70 10.50
N LYS A 136 0.51 -13.62 10.96
CA LYS A 136 0.29 -14.44 12.16
C LYS A 136 0.29 -13.62 13.44
N ASN A 137 1.12 -12.59 13.51
CA ASN A 137 1.28 -11.77 14.71
C ASN A 137 0.45 -10.48 14.67
N ARG A 138 -0.42 -10.31 13.68
CA ARG A 138 -1.33 -9.18 13.57
C ARG A 138 -2.23 -9.07 14.80
N GLN A 139 -2.32 -7.88 15.37
CA GLN A 139 -3.24 -7.59 16.46
C GLN A 139 -4.61 -7.17 15.90
N PRO A 140 -5.72 -7.61 16.53
CA PRO A 140 -7.04 -7.20 16.11
C PRO A 140 -7.21 -5.70 16.33
N PHE A 141 -7.65 -5.01 15.27
CA PHE A 141 -8.00 -3.61 15.32
C PHE A 141 -9.50 -3.48 15.61
N GLU A 142 -9.88 -3.48 16.89
CA GLU A 142 -11.28 -3.39 17.28
C GLU A 142 -11.70 -1.94 17.63
N PRO A 143 -12.78 -1.42 17.01
CA PRO A 143 -13.35 -0.11 17.31
C PRO A 143 -13.66 0.16 18.79
N LYS A 144 -13.96 -0.91 19.54
CA LYS A 144 -14.41 -0.86 20.94
C LYS A 144 -13.29 -0.59 21.94
N HIS A 145 -12.04 -0.80 21.53
CA HIS A 145 -10.86 -0.65 22.38
C HIS A 145 -10.07 0.63 22.11
N VAL A 146 -10.44 1.41 21.09
CA VAL A 146 -9.94 2.78 20.95
C VAL A 146 -10.67 3.63 21.98
N PRO A 147 -10.00 4.09 23.03
CA PRO A 147 -10.70 4.83 24.05
C PRO A 147 -11.27 6.11 23.44
N VAL A 148 -12.56 6.34 23.64
CA VAL A 148 -13.29 7.53 23.17
C VAL A 148 -12.85 8.72 24.04
N PHE A 149 -11.61 9.14 23.89
CA PHE A 149 -11.12 10.39 24.48
C PHE A 149 -11.11 11.46 23.40
N SER A 150 -11.66 12.63 23.73
CA SER A 150 -11.33 13.89 23.07
C SER A 150 -9.86 14.18 23.36
N ILE A 151 -8.95 13.63 22.57
CA ILE A 151 -7.54 13.97 22.67
C ILE A 151 -7.31 15.16 21.75
N ALA A 152 -7.33 16.34 22.36
CA ALA A 152 -6.45 17.41 21.92
C ALA A 152 -5.00 16.92 22.09
N ASP A 153 -4.27 16.87 20.98
CA ASP A 153 -2.80 16.98 20.90
C ASP A 153 -1.86 15.86 21.41
N LYS A 154 -2.26 14.58 21.41
CA LYS A 154 -1.26 13.48 21.38
C LYS A 154 -1.65 12.40 20.38
N GLU A 155 -0.74 12.13 19.45
CA GLU A 155 -0.84 11.04 18.48
C GLU A 155 -0.90 9.70 19.23
N PHE A 156 -2.04 9.02 19.15
CA PHE A 156 -2.25 7.73 19.81
C PHE A 156 -1.94 6.63 18.81
N THR A 157 -0.85 5.90 19.03
CA THR A 157 -0.47 4.71 18.27
C THR A 157 -0.81 3.45 19.04
N ILE A 158 -1.11 2.38 18.32
CA ILE A 158 -1.30 1.04 18.86
C ILE A 158 -0.33 0.07 18.18
N ASN A 159 -0.10 -1.08 18.81
CA ASN A 159 0.69 -2.14 18.19
C ASN A 159 -0.17 -2.89 17.16
N LEU A 160 0.07 -2.67 15.85
CA LEU A 160 -0.60 -3.41 14.77
C LEU A 160 -0.13 -4.87 14.67
N VAL A 161 1.07 -5.14 15.16
CA VAL A 161 1.71 -6.46 15.24
C VAL A 161 2.25 -6.61 16.66
N ARG A 162 2.35 -7.84 17.17
CA ARG A 162 2.93 -8.07 18.49
C ARG A 162 4.34 -7.45 18.59
N HIS A 163 4.60 -6.79 19.71
CA HIS A 163 5.85 -6.04 19.90
C HIS A 163 7.11 -6.93 19.91
N ASP A 164 6.98 -8.17 20.39
CA ASP A 164 8.08 -9.13 20.50
C ASP A 164 8.62 -9.59 19.13
N VAL A 165 7.85 -9.48 18.05
CA VAL A 165 8.28 -9.92 16.72
C VAL A 165 8.91 -8.82 15.86
N ILE A 166 8.82 -7.55 16.27
CA ILE A 166 9.38 -6.40 15.53
C ILE A 166 10.90 -6.53 15.32
N PRO A 167 11.71 -6.93 16.32
CA PRO A 167 13.16 -7.11 16.11
C PRO A 167 13.48 -8.16 15.05
N GLU A 168 12.71 -9.24 15.00
CA GLU A 168 12.89 -10.32 14.03
C GLU A 168 12.48 -9.90 12.62
N LEU A 169 11.36 -9.17 12.48
CA LEU A 169 10.98 -8.54 11.21
C LEU A 169 12.08 -7.59 10.71
N ARG A 170 12.68 -6.79 11.60
CA ARG A 170 13.81 -5.91 11.27
C ARG A 170 15.03 -6.70 10.79
N ARG A 171 15.36 -7.83 11.44
CA ARG A 171 16.49 -8.68 11.02
C ARG A 171 16.29 -9.23 9.61
N ILE A 172 15.08 -9.71 9.29
CA ILE A 172 14.74 -10.19 7.95
C ILE A 172 14.85 -9.04 6.94
N ALA A 173 14.21 -7.91 7.21
CA ALA A 173 14.22 -6.73 6.34
C ALA A 173 15.64 -6.22 6.08
N ASN A 174 16.50 -6.20 7.10
CA ASN A 174 17.90 -5.81 6.96
C ASN A 174 18.65 -6.73 6.00
N VAL A 175 18.57 -8.05 6.18
CA VAL A 175 19.25 -9.02 5.30
C VAL A 175 18.74 -8.92 3.86
N MET A 176 17.44 -8.78 3.65
CA MET A 176 16.86 -8.59 2.31
C MET A 176 17.36 -7.27 1.68
N SER A 177 17.35 -6.19 2.44
CA SER A 177 17.77 -4.86 2.01
C SER A 177 19.22 -4.83 1.54
N ILE A 178 20.17 -5.26 2.39
CA ILE A 178 21.60 -5.26 2.04
C ILE A 178 21.96 -6.28 0.95
N SER A 179 21.04 -7.20 0.65
CA SER A 179 21.17 -8.17 -0.46
C SER A 179 20.57 -7.66 -1.78
N GLY A 180 20.01 -6.45 -1.81
CA GLY A 180 19.40 -5.86 -3.01
C GLY A 180 17.94 -6.25 -3.24
N TYR A 181 17.26 -6.80 -2.23
CA TYR A 181 15.85 -7.23 -2.27
C TYR A 181 14.95 -6.36 -1.37
N ALA A 182 15.30 -5.07 -1.23
CA ALA A 182 14.54 -4.14 -0.43
C ALA A 182 13.11 -3.99 -0.98
N ASP A 183 12.97 -3.85 -2.30
CA ASP A 183 11.68 -3.62 -2.96
C ASP A 183 10.71 -4.78 -2.75
N GLU A 184 11.17 -6.04 -2.84
CA GLU A 184 10.36 -7.22 -2.58
C GLU A 184 9.87 -7.28 -1.13
N CYS A 185 10.72 -6.88 -0.18
CA CYS A 185 10.35 -6.77 1.23
C CYS A 185 9.32 -5.64 1.44
N CYS A 186 9.47 -4.51 0.75
CA CYS A 186 8.52 -3.39 0.79
C CYS A 186 7.15 -3.80 0.24
N VAL A 187 7.11 -4.41 -0.95
CA VAL A 187 5.88 -4.90 -1.58
C VAL A 187 5.17 -5.91 -0.67
N ALA A 188 5.93 -6.78 0.01
CA ALA A 188 5.38 -7.70 0.99
C ALA A 188 4.72 -6.98 2.17
N TYR A 189 5.40 -6.01 2.78
CA TYR A 189 4.86 -5.20 3.87
C TYR A 189 3.58 -4.46 3.44
N ILE A 190 3.66 -3.70 2.35
CA ILE A 190 2.58 -2.87 1.81
C ILE A 190 1.35 -3.73 1.51
N GLY A 191 1.54 -4.92 0.91
CA GLY A 191 0.44 -5.83 0.60
C GLY A 191 -0.34 -6.28 1.84
N ILE A 192 0.37 -6.61 2.92
CA ILE A 192 -0.25 -7.03 4.18
C ILE A 192 -0.98 -5.85 4.85
N GLN A 193 -0.34 -4.69 4.96
CA GLN A 193 -0.95 -3.51 5.60
C GLN A 193 -2.13 -2.95 4.81
N SER A 194 -2.06 -2.98 3.47
CA SER A 194 -3.17 -2.56 2.61
C SER A 194 -4.36 -3.51 2.73
N SER A 195 -4.11 -4.83 2.75
CA SER A 195 -5.16 -5.82 2.99
C SER A 195 -5.79 -5.64 4.37
N ALA A 196 -4.96 -5.36 5.38
CA ALA A 196 -5.39 -5.10 6.74
C ALA A 196 -6.30 -3.86 6.85
N LEU A 197 -5.92 -2.76 6.20
CA LEU A 197 -6.72 -1.54 6.10
C LEU A 197 -8.08 -1.80 5.43
N VAL A 198 -8.10 -2.53 4.31
CA VAL A 198 -9.33 -2.87 3.60
C VAL A 198 -10.28 -3.68 4.47
N GLU A 199 -9.78 -4.63 5.26
CA GLU A 199 -10.64 -5.41 6.17
C GLU A 199 -11.19 -4.53 7.30
N ASN A 200 -10.36 -3.65 7.87
CA ASN A 200 -10.81 -2.70 8.90
C ASN A 200 -11.89 -1.74 8.37
N LEU A 201 -11.73 -1.26 7.13
CA LEU A 201 -12.72 -0.44 6.44
C LEU A 201 -14.04 -1.19 6.20
N ARG A 202 -13.99 -2.50 5.89
CA ARG A 202 -15.19 -3.34 5.77
C ARG A 202 -15.91 -3.54 7.09
N ILE A 203 -15.18 -3.65 8.20
CA ILE A 203 -15.79 -3.73 9.54
C ILE A 203 -16.55 -2.44 9.83
N LEU A 204 -15.96 -1.29 9.52
CA LEU A 204 -16.61 0.03 9.63
C LEU A 204 -17.86 0.16 8.76
N GLU A 205 -17.83 -0.39 7.54
CA GLU A 205 -19.02 -0.46 6.68
C GLU A 205 -20.14 -1.36 7.24
N LYS A 206 -19.79 -2.48 7.88
CA LYS A 206 -20.77 -3.44 8.44
C LYS A 206 -21.40 -2.95 9.74
N GLU A 207 -20.69 -2.14 10.53
CA GLU A 207 -21.25 -1.45 11.71
C GLU A 207 -22.23 -0.31 11.34
N LYS A 208 -22.55 -0.13 10.04
CA LYS A 208 -23.59 0.78 9.56
C LYS A 208 -24.91 0.48 10.29
N LEU A 209 -25.33 1.44 11.13
CA LEU A 209 -26.71 1.54 11.62
C LEU A 209 -27.63 1.26 10.44
N ARG A 210 -28.51 0.26 10.57
CA ARG A 210 -29.46 -0.08 9.52
C ARG A 210 -30.19 1.19 9.15
N THR A 211 -30.34 1.47 7.85
CA THR A 211 -31.10 2.63 7.34
C THR A 211 -32.50 2.71 7.98
N GLU A 212 -33.01 1.56 8.43
CA GLU A 212 -34.23 1.36 9.22
C GLU A 212 -34.25 2.09 10.58
N ASP A 213 -33.10 2.28 11.22
CA ASP A 213 -32.96 3.06 12.46
C ASP A 213 -33.05 4.58 12.19
N LEU A 214 -32.73 5.03 10.97
CA LEU A 214 -32.71 6.46 10.64
C LEU A 214 -34.12 7.07 10.55
N LEU A 215 -35.14 6.25 10.27
CA LEU A 215 -36.54 6.69 10.06
C LEU A 215 -37.44 6.51 11.30
N LYS A 216 -36.93 5.90 12.38
CA LYS A 216 -37.73 5.50 13.57
C LYS A 216 -37.37 6.24 14.88
N LEU A 217 -36.46 7.22 14.86
CA LEU A 217 -35.85 7.78 16.08
C LEU A 217 -36.16 9.26 16.33
N GLU A 218 -36.23 9.63 17.62
CA GLU A 218 -36.33 11.02 18.09
C GLU A 218 -35.13 11.87 17.62
N GLN A 219 -35.43 13.07 17.11
CA GLN A 219 -34.52 13.97 16.40
C GLN A 219 -33.22 14.33 17.15
N VAL A 220 -33.25 14.44 18.48
CA VAL A 220 -32.08 14.78 19.32
C VAL A 220 -31.09 13.59 19.43
N SER A 221 -31.62 12.36 19.44
CA SER A 221 -30.81 11.15 19.46
C SER A 221 -30.12 10.87 18.11
N PHE A 222 -30.68 11.40 17.02
CA PHE A 222 -30.20 11.17 15.66
C PHE A 222 -28.93 11.97 15.34
N LYS A 223 -28.94 13.29 15.62
CA LYS A 223 -27.76 14.17 15.39
C LYS A 223 -26.54 13.70 16.17
N SER A 224 -26.73 13.28 17.43
CA SER A 224 -25.66 12.76 18.28
C SER A 224 -25.10 11.43 17.78
N LYS A 225 -25.92 10.55 17.20
CA LYS A 225 -25.48 9.29 16.58
C LYS A 225 -24.65 9.51 15.31
N ILE A 226 -25.05 10.42 14.43
CA ILE A 226 -24.28 10.78 13.23
C ILE A 226 -22.90 11.30 13.63
N LYS A 227 -22.87 12.30 14.54
CA LYS A 227 -21.61 12.89 15.02
C LYS A 227 -20.70 11.85 15.64
N ARG A 228 -21.24 10.95 16.47
CA ARG A 228 -20.49 9.86 17.08
C ARG A 228 -19.90 8.92 16.04
N ARG A 229 -20.67 8.53 15.02
CA ARG A 229 -20.20 7.66 13.93
C ARG A 229 -19.05 8.29 13.15
N ILE A 230 -19.22 9.54 12.69
CA ILE A 230 -18.18 10.29 11.96
C ILE A 230 -16.90 10.39 12.81
N GLN A 231 -17.04 10.70 14.10
CA GLN A 231 -15.89 10.77 15.02
C GLN A 231 -15.20 9.42 15.19
N THR A 232 -15.96 8.33 15.35
CA THR A 232 -15.41 6.98 15.45
C THR A 232 -14.61 6.61 14.21
N MET A 233 -15.15 6.85 13.01
CA MET A 233 -14.45 6.57 11.75
C MET A 233 -13.17 7.40 11.63
N LYS A 234 -13.22 8.71 11.92
CA LYS A 234 -12.04 9.59 11.92
C LYS A 234 -10.97 9.08 12.88
N MET A 235 -11.33 8.77 14.12
CA MET A 235 -10.39 8.27 15.13
C MET A 235 -9.73 6.97 14.71
N LEU A 236 -10.50 6.01 14.21
CA LEU A 236 -9.98 4.71 13.80
C LEU A 236 -8.98 4.84 12.66
N LEU A 237 -9.31 5.62 11.63
CA LEU A 237 -8.41 5.83 10.50
C LEU A 237 -7.13 6.55 10.93
N ARG A 238 -7.24 7.58 11.77
CA ARG A 238 -6.06 8.30 12.30
C ARG A 238 -5.13 7.38 13.09
N VAL A 239 -5.68 6.61 14.03
CA VAL A 239 -4.92 5.67 14.86
C VAL A 239 -4.25 4.61 14.00
N TYR A 240 -4.97 4.01 13.04
CA TYR A 240 -4.41 2.99 12.17
C TYR A 240 -3.21 3.53 11.36
N LEU A 241 -3.38 4.69 10.71
CA LEU A 241 -2.35 5.28 9.85
C LEU A 241 -1.09 5.69 10.64
N ALA A 242 -1.28 6.28 11.82
CA ALA A 242 -0.16 6.62 12.71
C ALA A 242 0.58 5.36 13.20
N SER A 243 -0.19 4.31 13.53
CA SER A 243 0.38 3.04 13.99
C SER A 243 1.14 2.30 12.90
N ASP A 244 0.66 2.36 11.66
CA ASP A 244 1.36 1.79 10.51
C ASP A 244 2.64 2.54 10.18
N LYS A 245 2.59 3.88 10.16
CA LYS A 245 3.78 4.73 10.01
C LYS A 245 4.83 4.36 11.06
N TRP A 246 4.44 4.30 12.33
CA TRP A 246 5.32 3.91 13.42
C TRP A 246 5.92 2.51 13.20
N LEU A 247 5.10 1.52 12.84
CA LEU A 247 5.58 0.16 12.59
C LEU A 247 6.59 0.10 11.43
N SER A 248 6.31 0.83 10.34
CA SER A 248 7.22 0.93 9.20
C SER A 248 8.56 1.55 9.58
N GLU A 249 8.56 2.59 10.42
CA GLU A 249 9.77 3.22 10.95
C GLU A 249 10.55 2.26 11.85
N GLN A 250 9.86 1.47 12.69
CA GLN A 250 10.51 0.48 13.56
C GLN A 250 11.17 -0.67 12.80
N ILE A 251 10.65 -1.04 11.63
CA ILE A 251 11.20 -2.15 10.83
C ILE A 251 12.24 -1.65 9.82
N PHE A 252 11.99 -0.51 9.17
CA PHE A 252 12.77 -0.05 8.02
C PHE A 252 13.57 1.25 8.26
N GLY A 253 13.29 2.01 9.33
CA GLY A 253 13.84 3.35 9.53
C GLY A 253 15.38 3.39 9.64
N GLU A 254 16.00 2.34 10.18
CA GLU A 254 17.47 2.25 10.32
C GLU A 254 18.15 1.68 9.06
N LEU A 255 17.40 1.23 8.05
CA LEU A 255 17.97 0.52 6.90
C LEU A 255 18.62 1.44 5.86
N GLY A 256 18.27 2.74 5.86
CA GLY A 256 18.89 3.80 5.03
C GLY A 256 18.74 3.67 3.51
N THR A 257 18.42 2.49 2.99
CA THR A 257 18.23 2.17 1.57
C THR A 257 16.79 2.33 1.11
N VAL A 258 15.83 2.34 2.04
CA VAL A 258 14.40 2.38 1.72
C VAL A 258 13.84 3.77 1.95
N ASN A 259 13.22 4.33 0.92
CA ASN A 259 12.44 5.55 1.07
C ASN A 259 11.13 5.20 1.81
N LEU A 260 10.98 5.66 3.07
CA LEU A 260 9.75 5.43 3.84
C LEU A 260 8.48 5.94 3.13
N ALA A 261 8.63 6.87 2.19
CA ALA A 261 7.51 7.36 1.41
C ALA A 261 6.88 6.28 0.51
N SER A 262 7.67 5.30 0.04
CA SER A 262 7.19 4.21 -0.83
C SER A 262 6.19 3.28 -0.14
N PHE A 263 6.21 3.21 1.19
CA PHE A 263 5.24 2.42 1.97
C PHE A 263 3.90 3.14 2.16
N THR A 264 3.96 4.46 2.24
CA THR A 264 2.80 5.27 2.63
C THR A 264 1.87 5.54 1.46
N GLU A 265 2.42 5.89 0.30
CA GLU A 265 1.62 6.24 -0.89
C GLU A 265 0.58 5.15 -1.24
N PRO A 266 0.91 3.85 -1.30
CA PRO A 266 -0.07 2.82 -1.59
C PRO A 266 -1.20 2.71 -0.55
N LEU A 267 -0.91 2.96 0.73
CA LEU A 267 -1.93 2.96 1.79
C LEU A 267 -2.87 4.16 1.67
N VAL A 268 -2.33 5.35 1.35
CA VAL A 268 -3.13 6.55 1.08
C VAL A 268 -4.02 6.32 -0.15
N LEU A 269 -3.48 5.81 -1.24
CA LEU A 269 -4.26 5.49 -2.44
C LEU A 269 -5.34 4.45 -2.17
N GLN A 270 -5.04 3.41 -1.37
CA GLN A 270 -6.02 2.39 -0.99
C GLN A 270 -7.15 2.98 -0.12
N LEU A 271 -6.83 3.94 0.75
CA LEU A 271 -7.80 4.70 1.52
C LEU A 271 -8.67 5.59 0.62
N LEU A 272 -8.07 6.36 -0.29
CA LEU A 272 -8.80 7.22 -1.22
C LEU A 272 -9.73 6.40 -2.14
N LYS A 273 -9.26 5.25 -2.62
CA LYS A 273 -10.07 4.30 -3.40
C LYS A 273 -11.29 3.79 -2.64
N TYR A 274 -11.21 3.65 -1.31
CA TYR A 274 -12.37 3.29 -0.50
C TYR A 274 -13.44 4.37 -0.54
N PHE A 275 -13.06 5.64 -0.42
CA PHE A 275 -13.98 6.77 -0.52
C PHE A 275 -14.54 6.93 -1.95
N ASP A 276 -13.70 6.77 -2.97
CA ASP A 276 -14.11 6.83 -4.37
C ASP A 276 -15.14 5.75 -4.74
N LYS A 277 -15.01 4.56 -4.16
CA LYS A 277 -16.00 3.49 -4.33
C LYS A 277 -17.40 3.91 -3.88
N ALA A 278 -17.53 4.73 -2.84
CA ALA A 278 -18.83 5.25 -2.40
C ALA A 278 -19.49 6.13 -3.49
N ILE A 279 -18.69 6.89 -4.25
CA ILE A 279 -19.14 7.70 -5.39
C ILE A 279 -19.68 6.81 -6.50
N SER A 280 -18.93 5.76 -6.84
CA SER A 280 -19.22 4.83 -7.94
C SER A 280 -20.47 3.97 -7.70
N THR A 281 -20.93 3.81 -6.46
CA THR A 281 -22.19 3.13 -6.17
C THR A 281 -23.38 4.01 -6.58
N GLY A 282 -24.10 3.66 -7.65
CA GLY A 282 -25.25 4.45 -8.16
C GLY A 282 -26.39 4.69 -7.14
N PRO A 283 -27.32 5.62 -7.42
CA PRO A 283 -28.44 5.95 -6.53
C PRO A 283 -29.40 4.77 -6.39
N LYS A 284 -29.30 4.03 -5.28
CA LYS A 284 -30.14 2.84 -5.03
C LYS A 284 -31.03 2.94 -3.80
N ASN A 285 -30.87 3.95 -2.94
CA ASN A 285 -31.76 4.17 -1.78
C ASN A 285 -31.63 5.59 -1.18
N PRO A 286 -32.65 6.06 -0.43
CA PRO A 286 -32.59 7.24 0.43
C PRO A 286 -31.36 7.33 1.34
N GLY A 287 -30.87 6.18 1.82
CA GLY A 287 -29.73 6.11 2.73
C GLY A 287 -28.40 6.49 2.09
N LYS A 288 -28.34 6.60 0.77
CA LYS A 288 -27.11 6.89 0.03
C LYS A 288 -26.62 8.31 0.31
N LEU A 289 -27.50 9.31 0.34
CA LEU A 289 -27.09 10.70 0.57
C LEU A 289 -26.39 10.85 1.93
N PHE A 290 -26.99 10.33 3.00
CA PHE A 290 -26.39 10.41 4.34
C PHE A 290 -25.04 9.70 4.40
N HIS A 291 -24.89 8.58 3.70
CA HIS A 291 -23.61 7.89 3.61
C HIS A 291 -22.55 8.70 2.86
N LEU A 292 -22.91 9.35 1.74
CA LEU A 292 -22.01 10.25 1.00
C LEU A 292 -21.58 11.43 1.89
N LEU A 293 -22.51 12.04 2.63
CA LEU A 293 -22.23 13.13 3.55
C LEU A 293 -21.30 12.69 4.70
N ASP A 294 -21.50 11.49 5.25
CA ASP A 294 -20.58 10.93 6.25
C ASP A 294 -19.17 10.75 5.66
N MET A 295 -19.08 10.17 4.47
CA MET A 295 -17.81 9.92 3.79
C MET A 295 -17.09 11.23 3.46
N TYR A 296 -17.82 12.23 2.99
CA TYR A 296 -17.30 13.57 2.74
C TYR A 296 -16.71 14.17 4.02
N GLU A 297 -17.44 14.16 5.13
CA GLU A 297 -16.94 14.78 6.35
C GLU A 297 -15.77 14.01 6.98
N VAL A 298 -15.78 12.68 6.88
CA VAL A 298 -14.64 11.85 7.30
C VAL A 298 -13.40 12.21 6.48
N LEU A 299 -13.50 12.22 5.15
CA LEU A 299 -12.39 12.52 4.26
C LEU A 299 -11.88 13.96 4.43
N ALA A 300 -12.77 14.96 4.45
CA ALA A 300 -12.41 16.36 4.67
C ALA A 300 -11.64 16.57 5.99
N GLY A 301 -11.98 15.82 7.03
CA GLY A 301 -11.25 15.86 8.31
C GLY A 301 -9.97 15.02 8.34
N LEU A 302 -9.78 14.11 7.39
CA LEU A 302 -8.59 13.27 7.28
C LEU A 302 -7.51 13.90 6.40
N LEU A 303 -7.85 14.58 5.31
CA LEU A 303 -6.84 15.15 4.39
C LEU A 303 -5.81 16.06 5.08
N PRO A 304 -6.19 17.03 5.94
CA PRO A 304 -5.21 17.85 6.65
C PRO A 304 -4.37 17.04 7.65
N TYR A 305 -4.96 16.00 8.23
CA TYR A 305 -4.24 15.10 9.12
C TYR A 305 -3.22 14.27 8.35
N LEU A 306 -3.58 13.71 7.20
CA LEU A 306 -2.67 12.95 6.33
C LEU A 306 -1.47 13.81 5.92
N ASP A 307 -1.70 15.06 5.53
CA ASP A 307 -0.63 16.00 5.14
C ASP A 307 0.29 16.32 6.33
N SER A 308 -0.26 16.47 7.54
CA SER A 308 0.55 16.64 8.76
C SER A 308 1.31 15.38 9.17
N LEU A 309 0.72 14.19 8.96
CA LEU A 309 1.28 12.91 9.35
C LEU A 309 2.44 12.52 8.44
N TYR A 310 2.34 12.83 7.14
CA TYR A 310 3.30 12.45 6.13
C TYR A 310 3.97 13.69 5.55
N SER A 311 5.14 14.05 6.09
CA SER A 311 5.90 15.25 5.69
C SER A 311 6.65 15.11 4.34
N ASP A 312 6.46 14.00 3.62
CA ASP A 312 7.09 13.78 2.32
C ASP A 312 6.32 14.53 1.22
N LYS A 313 7.06 15.28 0.39
CA LYS A 313 6.47 16.13 -0.65
C LYS A 313 5.68 15.36 -1.72
N ALA A 314 6.13 14.17 -2.09
CA ALA A 314 5.43 13.36 -3.09
C ALA A 314 4.09 12.85 -2.53
N ILE A 315 4.08 12.43 -1.27
CA ILE A 315 2.86 12.00 -0.59
C ILE A 315 1.90 13.18 -0.39
N SER A 316 2.39 14.33 0.08
CA SER A 316 1.58 15.55 0.18
C SER A 316 0.93 15.90 -1.15
N GLN A 317 1.62 15.75 -2.27
CA GLN A 317 1.06 16.00 -3.59
C GLN A 317 -0.10 15.05 -3.93
N VAL A 318 0.04 13.75 -3.62
CA VAL A 318 -1.02 12.74 -3.77
C VAL A 318 -2.22 13.10 -2.88
N ILE A 319 -1.99 13.43 -1.61
CA ILE A 319 -3.05 13.81 -0.67
C ILE A 319 -3.80 15.05 -1.16
N ILE A 320 -3.09 16.06 -1.65
CA ILE A 320 -3.70 17.31 -2.14
C ILE A 320 -4.51 17.06 -3.41
N VAL A 321 -3.92 16.39 -4.42
CA VAL A 321 -4.57 16.25 -5.74
C VAL A 321 -5.64 15.16 -5.71
N ASP A 322 -5.28 13.94 -5.36
CA ASP A 322 -6.20 12.81 -5.41
C ASP A 322 -7.23 12.89 -4.28
N GLY A 323 -6.82 13.40 -3.12
CA GLY A 323 -7.73 13.65 -2.01
C GLY A 323 -8.79 14.70 -2.33
N ASP A 324 -8.40 15.83 -2.94
CA ASP A 324 -9.35 16.87 -3.38
C ASP A 324 -10.29 16.33 -4.48
N MET A 325 -9.75 15.57 -5.43
CA MET A 325 -10.55 14.96 -6.50
C MET A 325 -11.65 14.04 -5.93
N VAL A 326 -11.30 13.14 -5.00
CA VAL A 326 -12.27 12.24 -4.37
C VAL A 326 -13.26 13.02 -3.50
N LEU A 327 -12.79 14.04 -2.78
CA LEU A 327 -13.65 14.89 -1.95
C LEU A 327 -14.69 15.66 -2.79
N ARG A 328 -14.28 16.22 -3.93
CA ARG A 328 -15.18 16.84 -4.91
C ARG A 328 -16.17 15.85 -5.49
N GLY A 329 -15.71 14.66 -5.87
CA GLY A 329 -16.61 13.63 -6.39
C GLY A 329 -17.67 13.18 -5.38
N LEU A 330 -17.32 13.12 -4.08
CA LEU A 330 -18.29 12.91 -3.00
C LEU A 330 -19.31 14.05 -2.90
N ALA A 331 -18.84 15.30 -2.98
CA ALA A 331 -19.68 16.50 -3.00
C ALA A 331 -20.66 16.51 -4.18
N ASP A 332 -20.16 16.27 -5.40
CA ASP A 332 -20.96 16.22 -6.63
C ASP A 332 -22.00 15.10 -6.58
N SER A 333 -21.63 13.92 -6.08
CA SER A 333 -22.55 12.80 -5.92
C SER A 333 -23.64 13.10 -4.89
N ALA A 334 -23.30 13.81 -3.81
CA ALA A 334 -24.26 14.24 -2.80
C ALA A 334 -25.24 15.29 -3.37
N ARG A 335 -24.75 16.30 -4.10
CA ARG A 335 -25.58 17.29 -4.82
C ARG A 335 -26.53 16.62 -5.80
N LYS A 336 -26.01 15.75 -6.68
CA LYS A 336 -26.84 14.99 -7.62
C LYS A 336 -27.91 14.15 -6.93
N THR A 337 -27.59 13.54 -5.78
CA THR A 337 -28.57 12.75 -5.01
C THR A 337 -29.65 13.64 -4.37
N LEU A 338 -29.33 14.89 -4.02
CA LEU A 338 -30.31 15.89 -3.56
C LEU A 338 -31.23 16.31 -4.71
N ASP A 339 -30.67 16.61 -5.89
CA ASP A 339 -31.45 16.99 -7.08
C ASP A 339 -32.42 15.86 -7.48
N GLU A 340 -31.92 14.61 -7.53
CA GLU A 340 -32.75 13.43 -7.82
C GLU A 340 -33.87 13.22 -6.77
N PHE A 341 -33.63 13.59 -5.51
CA PHE A 341 -34.64 13.54 -4.44
C PHE A 341 -35.71 14.63 -4.64
N GLU A 342 -35.31 15.84 -5.00
CA GLU A 342 -36.24 16.94 -5.34
C GLU A 342 -37.09 16.58 -6.55
N ASP A 343 -36.47 16.13 -7.65
CA ASP A 343 -37.15 15.68 -8.86
C ASP A 343 -38.14 14.55 -8.57
N SER A 344 -37.75 13.62 -7.71
CA SER A 344 -38.61 12.51 -7.25
C SER A 344 -39.87 13.02 -6.55
N ILE A 345 -39.77 14.09 -5.74
CA ILE A 345 -40.93 14.72 -5.08
C ILE A 345 -41.79 15.45 -6.11
N MET A 346 -41.19 16.20 -7.03
CA MET A 346 -41.91 17.03 -8.01
C MET A 346 -42.65 16.19 -9.06
N THR A 347 -42.07 15.06 -9.46
CA THR A 347 -42.65 14.15 -10.47
C THR A 347 -43.66 13.16 -9.89
N TYR A 348 -43.84 13.13 -8.55
CA TYR A 348 -44.78 12.24 -7.90
C TYR A 348 -46.23 12.57 -8.31
N ARG A 349 -46.82 11.72 -9.16
CA ARG A 349 -48.25 11.73 -9.47
C ARG A 349 -48.96 10.70 -8.59
N MET A 350 -49.87 11.17 -7.75
CA MET A 350 -50.72 10.31 -6.92
C MET A 350 -51.57 9.40 -7.81
N SER A 351 -51.55 8.10 -7.54
CA SER A 351 -52.65 7.23 -7.98
C SER A 351 -53.80 7.46 -6.99
N GLU A 352 -54.92 7.98 -7.50
CA GLU A 352 -56.12 8.31 -6.74
C GLU A 352 -56.72 7.06 -6.07
N THR A 353 -56.26 6.69 -4.86
CA THR A 353 -57.00 5.86 -3.90
C THR A 353 -56.43 6.04 -2.48
N PHE A 354 -56.38 7.27 -1.97
CA PHE A 354 -56.14 7.47 -0.53
C PHE A 354 -57.38 8.09 0.12
N ALA A 355 -58.15 7.24 0.80
CA ALA A 355 -59.31 7.65 1.58
C ALA A 355 -58.85 8.61 2.69
N ALA A 356 -59.51 9.76 2.75
CA ALA A 356 -59.16 10.89 3.56
C ALA A 356 -59.44 10.62 5.05
N GLU A 357 -58.41 10.30 5.84
CA GLU A 357 -58.42 10.57 7.30
C GLU A 357 -57.02 10.49 7.97
N GLY A 358 -55.93 10.81 7.25
CA GLY A 358 -54.58 10.81 7.84
C GLY A 358 -53.51 11.60 7.08
N ILE A 359 -52.38 11.89 7.74
CA ILE A 359 -51.20 12.48 7.10
C ILE A 359 -50.65 11.47 6.10
N HIS A 360 -50.56 11.87 4.83
CA HIS A 360 -50.04 11.03 3.75
C HIS A 360 -48.63 10.50 4.10
N PRO A 361 -48.35 9.19 3.97
CA PRO A 361 -47.05 8.58 4.30
C PRO A 361 -45.87 9.29 3.63
N LEU A 362 -46.04 9.72 2.37
CA LEU A 362 -45.04 10.55 1.68
C LEU A 362 -44.66 11.82 2.43
N LYS A 363 -45.63 12.59 2.92
CA LYS A 363 -45.37 13.83 3.65
C LYS A 363 -44.57 13.55 4.91
N LYS A 364 -44.86 12.44 5.59
CA LYS A 364 -44.10 11.98 6.76
C LYS A 364 -42.66 11.60 6.37
N ASN A 365 -42.47 10.87 5.28
CA ASN A 365 -41.15 10.45 4.80
C ASN A 365 -40.28 11.65 4.38
N VAL A 366 -40.84 12.61 3.63
CA VAL A 366 -40.15 13.84 3.22
C VAL A 366 -39.76 14.68 4.44
N MET A 367 -40.69 14.89 5.38
CA MET A 367 -40.40 15.64 6.61
C MET A 367 -39.32 14.97 7.48
N ASN A 368 -39.33 13.64 7.57
CA ASN A 368 -38.28 12.88 8.27
C ASN A 368 -36.92 13.03 7.58
N TYR A 369 -36.89 12.97 6.25
CA TYR A 369 -35.67 13.13 5.46
C TYR A 369 -35.06 14.53 5.62
N ILE A 370 -35.87 15.58 5.49
CA ILE A 370 -35.44 16.97 5.71
C ILE A 370 -34.97 17.15 7.16
N SER A 371 -35.69 16.59 8.13
CA SER A 371 -35.30 16.65 9.55
C SER A 371 -33.94 16.01 9.79
N ALA A 372 -33.65 14.88 9.15
CA ALA A 372 -32.35 14.22 9.19
C ALA A 372 -31.23 15.07 8.55
N LEU A 373 -31.51 15.73 7.42
CA LEU A 373 -30.57 16.63 6.75
C LEU A 373 -30.14 17.82 7.63
N THR A 374 -30.99 18.29 8.54
CA THR A 374 -30.58 19.33 9.52
C THR A 374 -29.42 18.92 10.42
N GLY A 375 -29.16 17.60 10.55
CA GLY A 375 -27.98 17.08 11.24
C GLY A 375 -26.67 17.38 10.50
N TYR A 376 -26.73 17.60 9.19
CA TYR A 376 -25.61 17.86 8.30
C TYR A 376 -25.53 19.31 7.83
N HIS A 377 -26.26 20.25 8.46
CA HIS A 377 -26.36 21.65 8.02
C HIS A 377 -25.00 22.28 7.68
N LYS A 378 -23.96 22.10 8.50
CA LYS A 378 -22.61 22.65 8.22
C LYS A 378 -22.00 22.13 6.92
N ILE A 379 -22.17 20.84 6.63
CA ILE A 379 -21.69 20.24 5.40
C ILE A 379 -22.51 20.80 4.23
N LEU A 380 -23.84 20.80 4.37
CA LEU A 380 -24.74 21.27 3.33
C LEU A 380 -24.49 22.75 3.00
N ASP A 381 -24.26 23.59 4.00
CA ASP A 381 -23.88 25.00 3.81
C ASP A 381 -22.60 25.10 2.98
N SER A 382 -21.59 24.26 3.24
CA SER A 382 -20.35 24.24 2.44
C SER A 382 -20.60 23.74 1.01
N LEU A 383 -21.38 22.66 0.85
CA LEU A 383 -21.63 22.02 -0.45
C LEU A 383 -22.49 22.88 -1.39
N LEU A 384 -23.44 23.63 -0.83
CA LEU A 384 -24.40 24.42 -1.60
C LEU A 384 -23.87 25.83 -1.91
N ASN A 385 -23.00 26.40 -1.07
CA ASN A 385 -22.41 27.71 -1.32
C ASN A 385 -21.29 27.70 -2.38
N ASP A 386 -20.68 26.55 -2.67
CA ASP A 386 -19.62 26.37 -3.68
C ASP A 386 -20.10 26.59 -5.14
N HIS A 387 -21.40 26.80 -5.38
CA HIS A 387 -21.98 27.01 -6.72
C HIS A 387 -22.25 28.46 -7.12
N CYS A 388 -21.89 29.46 -6.32
CA CYS A 388 -22.08 30.87 -6.72
C CYS A 388 -20.88 31.45 -7.52
N GLY A 389 -20.28 30.66 -8.41
CA GLY A 389 -19.03 31.01 -9.09
C GLY A 389 -18.92 30.66 -10.57
N GLU A 390 -19.99 30.23 -11.25
CA GLU A 390 -19.96 30.04 -12.71
C GLU A 390 -20.63 31.22 -13.43
N HIS A 391 -19.85 31.82 -14.34
CA HIS A 391 -20.23 32.92 -15.22
C HIS A 391 -21.50 32.61 -16.03
N PRO A 392 -22.36 33.62 -16.29
CA PRO A 392 -23.57 33.44 -17.08
C PRO A 392 -23.21 33.17 -18.55
N MET A 393 -23.54 31.97 -19.05
CA MET A 393 -23.57 31.71 -20.49
C MET A 393 -24.68 32.57 -21.14
N PRO A 394 -24.41 33.24 -22.27
CA PRO A 394 -25.37 34.12 -22.91
C PRO A 394 -26.45 33.30 -23.63
N ALA A 395 -27.67 33.83 -23.57
CA ALA A 395 -28.84 33.30 -24.25
C ALA A 395 -28.58 33.10 -25.75
N SER A 396 -28.84 31.87 -26.22
CA SER A 396 -28.91 31.53 -27.64
C SER A 396 -30.38 31.20 -27.98
N SER A 397 -31.03 32.21 -28.53
CA SER A 397 -32.24 32.26 -29.35
C SER A 397 -32.95 30.95 -29.73
N CYS A 398 -34.24 30.94 -29.46
CA CYS A 398 -35.27 30.12 -30.09
C CYS A 398 -35.22 30.19 -31.63
N THR A 399 -35.34 29.05 -32.29
CA THR A 399 -36.03 28.93 -33.58
C THR A 399 -36.93 27.69 -33.56
N SER A 400 -38.20 27.94 -33.85
CA SER A 400 -39.29 26.97 -33.97
C SER A 400 -39.36 26.35 -35.37
N SER A 401 -39.58 25.04 -35.43
CA SER A 401 -40.30 24.30 -36.49
C SER A 401 -40.36 22.85 -36.03
N GLY A 402 -41.46 22.10 -35.95
CA GLY A 402 -42.81 22.22 -36.48
C GLY A 402 -43.29 20.78 -36.71
N VAL A 403 -44.20 20.32 -35.84
CA VAL A 403 -45.22 19.25 -35.98
C VAL A 403 -44.82 17.86 -36.51
N GLU A 404 -45.04 16.82 -35.69
CA GLU A 404 -45.91 15.69 -36.04
C GLU A 404 -46.40 14.93 -34.79
N GLU A 405 -47.72 14.75 -34.70
CA GLU A 405 -48.44 13.94 -33.71
C GLU A 405 -48.21 12.44 -33.95
N GLY A 406 -48.09 11.66 -32.88
CA GLY A 406 -48.03 10.20 -32.99
C GLY A 406 -48.04 9.45 -31.67
N ASN A 407 -49.24 9.08 -31.23
CA ASN A 407 -49.58 7.92 -30.40
C ASN A 407 -49.18 7.86 -28.92
N ILE A 408 -50.22 8.07 -28.11
CA ILE A 408 -50.37 7.59 -26.73
C ILE A 408 -50.30 6.05 -26.75
N SER A 409 -49.19 5.50 -26.29
CA SER A 409 -49.05 4.09 -25.92
C SER A 409 -48.54 4.04 -24.49
N GLY A 410 -49.28 3.35 -23.63
CA GLY A 410 -49.05 3.27 -22.18
C GLY A 410 -47.61 2.94 -21.82
N GLY A 411 -46.87 3.95 -21.38
CA GLY A 411 -45.61 3.78 -20.68
C GLY A 411 -45.91 3.56 -19.21
N THR A 412 -45.64 2.37 -18.70
CA THR A 412 -45.37 2.20 -17.27
C THR A 412 -44.31 3.22 -16.89
N CYS A 413 -44.66 4.19 -16.05
CA CYS A 413 -43.69 5.15 -15.53
C CYS A 413 -42.60 4.37 -14.81
N ASP A 414 -41.44 4.24 -15.43
CA ASP A 414 -40.26 3.73 -14.77
C ASP A 414 -39.84 4.77 -13.72
N PHE A 415 -40.42 4.64 -12.53
CA PHE A 415 -40.00 5.38 -11.35
C PHE A 415 -38.49 5.22 -11.17
N SER A 416 -37.80 6.34 -10.91
CA SER A 416 -36.42 6.33 -10.43
C SER A 416 -36.27 5.30 -9.29
N PRO A 417 -35.13 4.58 -9.18
CA PRO A 417 -34.90 3.64 -8.08
C PRO A 417 -35.08 4.27 -6.68
N ILE A 418 -34.78 5.57 -6.54
CA ILE A 418 -35.03 6.37 -5.34
C ILE A 418 -36.53 6.53 -5.11
N ALA A 419 -37.27 6.87 -6.17
CA ALA A 419 -38.71 7.01 -6.13
C ALA A 419 -39.40 5.70 -5.70
N ARG A 420 -39.01 4.54 -6.23
CA ARG A 420 -39.58 3.25 -5.80
C ARG A 420 -39.42 2.98 -4.30
N HIS A 421 -38.30 3.41 -3.69
CA HIS A 421 -38.05 3.23 -2.25
C HIS A 421 -38.73 4.25 -1.34
N PHE A 422 -39.04 5.45 -1.84
CA PHE A 422 -39.74 6.48 -1.07
C PHE A 422 -41.27 6.43 -1.23
N PHE A 423 -41.76 5.90 -2.35
CA PHE A 423 -43.15 6.01 -2.79
C PHE A 423 -43.91 4.68 -2.90
N VAL A 424 -43.26 3.52 -2.71
CA VAL A 424 -43.92 2.20 -2.67
C VAL A 424 -43.68 1.56 -1.30
N GLU A 425 -44.51 1.93 -0.33
CA GLU A 425 -44.91 1.10 0.82
C GLU A 425 -46.38 1.34 1.12
#